data_AF-A0A3D1DRK2-F1
#
_entry.id   AF-A0A3D1DRK2-F1
#
_cell.length_a   1.000
_cell.length_b   1.000
_cell.length_c   1.000
_cell.angle_alpha   90.00
_cell.angle_beta   90.00
_cell.angle_gamma   90.00
#
_symmetry.space_group_name_H-M   'P 1'
#
loop_
_entity.id
_entity.type
_entity.pdbx_description
1 polymer ?
#
loop_
_entity_poly.entity_id
_entity_poly.type
_entity_poly.pdbx_seq_one_letter_code
_entity_poly.pdbx_strand_id
1 'polypeptide(L)' 'FGLAGKNNECGGLYRYIEPATNMCLPPLSWQTYDIDLDAPAFDAAGTKTRNARLTVLHNGVLVH' A
#
# COMPACT_ATOMS: atom_id res chain seq x y z
N PHE A 1 -11.82 -7.87 -5.93
CA PHE A 1 -12.69 -7.26 -6.95
C PHE A 1 -14.10 -7.15 -6.40
N GLY A 2 -14.82 -6.05 -6.66
CA GLY A 2 -16.21 -5.89 -6.23
C GLY A 2 -16.44 -5.77 -4.72
N LEU A 3 -15.40 -5.45 -3.95
CA LEU A 3 -15.49 -5.18 -2.50
C LEU A 3 -15.32 -3.68 -2.23
N ALA A 4 -15.48 -3.26 -0.98
CA ALA A 4 -15.43 -1.85 -0.61
C ALA A 4 -14.02 -1.24 -0.66
N GLY A 5 -12.95 -2.05 -0.65
CA GLY A 5 -11.58 -1.57 -0.54
C GLY A 5 -11.26 -1.15 0.89
N LYS A 6 -11.38 -2.06 1.84
CA LYS A 6 -11.04 -1.82 3.26
C LYS A 6 -9.56 -2.00 3.57
N ASN A 7 -9.13 -1.53 4.74
CA ASN A 7 -7.74 -1.58 5.18
C ASN A 7 -7.20 -3.00 5.38
N ASN A 8 -8.07 -4.02 5.35
CA ASN A 8 -7.74 -5.44 5.40
C ASN A 8 -8.09 -6.17 4.10
N GLU A 9 -8.40 -5.42 3.04
CA GLU A 9 -8.68 -5.94 1.70
C GLU A 9 -7.53 -5.58 0.73
N CYS A 10 -7.65 -6.03 -0.51
CA CYS A 10 -6.65 -5.79 -1.56
C CYS A 10 -6.39 -4.29 -1.74
N GLY A 11 -5.11 -3.92 -1.77
CA GLY A 11 -4.66 -2.54 -1.85
C GLY A 11 -4.61 -1.83 -0.49
N GLY A 12 -5.16 -2.38 0.60
CA GLY A 12 -5.06 -1.74 1.92
C GLY A 12 -3.70 -1.88 2.58
N LEU A 13 -3.25 -0.84 3.28
CA LEU A 13 -2.17 -0.97 4.24
C LEU A 13 -2.74 -1.66 5.48
N TYR A 14 -2.42 -2.95 5.63
CA TYR A 14 -3.13 -3.88 6.52
C TYR A 14 -3.42 -3.30 7.92
N ARG A 15 -4.70 -3.07 8.23
CA ARG A 15 -5.24 -2.50 9.49
C ARG A 15 -4.95 -1.01 9.75
N TYR A 16 -4.24 -0.32 8.87
CA TYR A 16 -3.86 1.08 9.05
C TYR A 16 -4.59 2.03 8.11
N ILE A 17 -4.58 1.74 6.79
CA ILE A 17 -5.05 2.69 5.77
C ILE A 17 -5.87 1.93 4.70
N GLU A 18 -7.09 2.37 4.43
CA GLU A 18 -7.88 1.91 3.28
C GLU A 18 -7.25 2.45 1.98
N PRO A 19 -7.16 1.69 0.88
CA PRO A 19 -6.67 2.24 -0.38
C PRO A 19 -7.54 3.42 -0.83
N ALA A 20 -6.92 4.46 -1.40
CA ALA A 20 -7.67 5.60 -1.95
C ALA A 20 -8.64 5.18 -3.06
N THR A 21 -8.36 4.07 -3.76
CA THR A 21 -9.23 3.48 -4.77
C THR A 21 -9.10 1.96 -4.74
N ASN A 22 -10.23 1.26 -4.71
CA ASN A 22 -10.21 -0.19 -4.92
C ASN A 22 -9.93 -0.49 -6.40
N MET A 23 -8.66 -0.72 -6.73
CA MET A 23 -8.23 -1.00 -8.10
C MET A 23 -8.03 -2.47 -8.44
N CYS A 24 -8.82 -3.37 -7.86
CA CYS A 24 -8.83 -4.75 -8.32
C CYS A 24 -9.39 -4.87 -9.74
N LEU A 25 -8.74 -5.63 -10.61
CA LEU A 25 -9.36 -6.16 -11.83
C LEU A 25 -10.20 -7.42 -11.54
N PRO A 26 -11.09 -7.86 -12.47
CA PRO A 26 -11.85 -9.10 -12.33
C PRO A 26 -10.98 -10.35 -12.12
N PRO A 27 -11.56 -11.46 -11.63
CA PRO A 27 -10.85 -12.74 -11.49
C PRO A 27 -10.15 -13.18 -12.78
N LEU A 28 -9.06 -13.94 -12.62
CA LEU A 28 -8.22 -14.44 -13.71
C LEU A 28 -7.47 -13.36 -14.51
N SER A 29 -7.52 -12.11 -14.07
CA SER A 29 -6.67 -11.02 -14.57
C SER A 29 -5.44 -10.86 -13.69
N TRP A 30 -4.28 -10.63 -14.30
CA TRP A 30 -3.08 -10.22 -13.57
C TRP A 30 -3.32 -8.91 -12.84
N GLN A 31 -2.82 -8.82 -11.62
CA GLN A 31 -2.75 -7.57 -10.85
C GLN A 31 -1.27 -7.21 -10.73
N THR A 32 -0.91 -5.96 -10.99
CA THR A 32 0.45 -5.47 -10.77
C THR A 32 0.48 -4.48 -9.62
N TYR A 33 1.58 -4.51 -8.88
CA TYR A 33 1.90 -3.53 -7.86
C TYR A 33 3.25 -2.93 -8.18
N ASP A 34 3.29 -1.61 -8.19
CA ASP A 34 4.53 -0.84 -8.22
C ASP A 34 4.61 -0.12 -6.88
N ILE A 35 5.67 -0.38 -6.11
CA ILE A 35 5.80 0.10 -4.73
C ILE A 35 7.17 0.76 -4.56
N ASP A 36 7.14 2.05 -4.28
CA ASP A 36 8.31 2.79 -3.82
C ASP A 36 8.25 2.92 -2.30
N LEU A 37 9.33 2.51 -1.62
CA LEU A 37 9.42 2.50 -0.17
C LEU A 37 10.69 3.20 0.30
N ASP A 38 10.52 4.34 0.96
CA ASP A 38 11.55 4.94 1.79
C ASP A 38 11.50 4.28 3.17
N ALA A 39 12.52 3.49 3.48
CA ALA A 39 12.66 2.85 4.79
C ALA A 39 12.64 3.90 5.94
N PRO A 40 12.12 3.52 7.12
CA PRO A 40 12.24 4.35 8.31
C PRO A 40 13.72 4.48 8.71
N ALA A 41 14.05 5.58 9.38
CA ALA A 41 15.41 5.79 9.90
C ALA A 41 15.42 5.62 11.42
N PHE A 42 16.55 5.15 11.94
CA PHE A 42 16.81 4.95 13.36
C PHE A 42 18.18 5.55 13.72
N ASP A 43 18.33 5.98 14.96
CA ASP A 43 19.63 6.38 15.50
C ASP A 43 20.47 5.17 15.96
N ALA A 44 21.68 5.43 16.44
CA ALA A 44 22.60 4.40 16.92
C ALA A 44 22.08 3.64 18.16
N ALA A 45 21.13 4.21 18.91
CA ALA A 45 20.48 3.57 20.06
C ALA A 45 19.24 2.76 19.66
N GLY A 46 18.86 2.77 18.38
CA GLY A 46 17.69 2.08 17.86
C GLY A 46 16.37 2.86 18.00
N THR A 47 16.42 4.15 18.35
CA THR A 47 15.23 5.00 18.41
C THR A 47 14.87 5.47 17.00
N LYS A 48 13.59 5.33 16.63
CA LYS A 48 13.11 5.76 15.30
C LYS A 48 13.18 7.28 15.16
N THR A 49 13.87 7.77 14.14
CA THR A 49 14.05 9.20 13.85
C THR A 49 13.22 9.67 12.66
N ARG A 50 12.81 8.77 11.76
CA ARG A 50 11.95 9.09 10.61
C ARG A 50 11.00 7.93 10.32
N ASN A 51 9.73 8.24 10.04
CA ASN A 51 8.76 7.25 9.57
C ASN A 51 9.10 6.76 8.15
N ALA A 52 8.67 5.54 7.85
CA ALA A 52 8.65 5.05 6.48
C ALA A 52 7.71 5.92 5.63
N ARG A 53 8.03 6.09 4.36
CA ARG A 53 7.11 6.65 3.36
C ARG A 53 6.96 5.64 2.24
N LEU A 54 5.74 5.42 1.81
CA LEU A 54 5.43 4.47 0.75
C LEU A 54 4.54 5.15 -0.29
N THR A 55 4.76 4.82 -1.54
CA THR A 55 3.87 5.14 -2.66
C THR A 55 3.50 3.82 -3.33
N VAL A 56 2.22 3.58 -3.54
CA VAL A 56 1.73 2.32 -4.12
C VAL A 56 0.85 2.61 -5.30
N LEU A 57 1.21 2.03 -6.44
CA LEU A 57 0.33 1.93 -7.59
C LEU A 57 -0.19 0.50 -7.67
N HIS A 58 -1.50 0.36 -7.85
CA HIS A 58 -2.16 -0.91 -8.13
C HIS A 58 -2.71 -0.83 -9.55
N ASN A 59 -2.20 -1.67 -10.45
CA ASN A 59 -2.52 -1.63 -11.89
C ASN A 59 -2.29 -0.24 -12.53
N GLY A 60 -1.19 0.42 -12.15
CA GLY A 60 -0.84 1.76 -12.65
C GLY A 60 -1.63 2.92 -12.03
N VAL A 61 -2.53 2.66 -11.08
CA VAL A 61 -3.31 3.69 -10.38
C VAL A 61 -2.79 3.88 -8.96
N LEU A 62 -2.51 5.12 -8.57
CA LEU A 62 -2.07 5.48 -7.23
C LEU A 62 -3.14 5.14 -6.18
N VAL A 63 -2.78 4.34 -5.18
CA VAL A 63 -3.68 3.92 -4.08
C VAL A 63 -3.14 4.26 -2.68
N HIS A 64 -1.84 4.55 -2.53
CA HIS A 64 -1.20 5.12 -1.33
C HIS A 64 -0.09 6.09 -1.70
#